data_AF-A0A2N8NU38-F1
#
_entry.id   AF-A0A2N8NU38-F1
#
_cell.length_a   1.000
_cell.length_b   1.000
_cell.length_c   1.000
_cell.angle_alpha   90.00
_cell.angle_beta   90.00
_cell.angle_gamma   90.00
#
_symmetry.space_group_name_H-M   'P 1'
#
loop_
_entity.id
_entity.type
_entity.pdbx_description
1 polymer ?
#
loop_
_entity_poly.entity_id
_entity_poly.type
_entity_poly.pdbx_seq_one_letter_code
_entity_poly.pdbx_strand_id
1 'polypeptide(L)' 'MRQRVRDARAALALARAEGDAYGTAVAADELDDALRTARRHGVEPDAPEPDAPEDPGGEEPAPS' A
#
# COMPACT_ATOMS: atom_id res chain seq x y z
N MET A 1 0.41 -3.53 -5.89
CA MET A 1 1.75 -3.52 -5.25
C MET A 1 1.77 -2.71 -3.96
N ARG A 2 1.20 -1.50 -3.90
CA ARG A 2 1.06 -0.74 -2.64
C ARG A 2 0.37 -1.53 -1.52
N GLN A 3 -0.75 -2.20 -1.84
CA GLN A 3 -1.43 -3.08 -0.87
C GLN A 3 -0.52 -4.19 -0.34
N ARG A 4 0.22 -4.89 -1.22
CA ARG A 4 1.18 -5.93 -0.81
C ARG A 4 2.23 -5.41 0.17
N VAL A 5 2.75 -4.20 -0.05
CA VAL A 5 3.70 -3.57 0.88
C VAL A 5 3.03 -3.26 2.22
N ARG A 6 1.79 -2.77 2.23
CA ARG A 6 1.02 -2.54 3.47
C ARG A 6 0.80 -3.84 4.25
N ASP A 7 0.43 -4.91 3.57
CA ASP A 7 0.19 -6.22 4.18
C ASP A 7 1.48 -6.78 4.79
N ALA A 8 2.61 -6.70 4.09
CA ALA A 8 3.90 -7.17 4.59
C ALA A 8 4.38 -6.34 5.81
N ARG A 9 4.14 -5.02 5.82
CA ARG A 9 4.41 -4.16 6.99
C ARG A 9 3.56 -4.56 8.19
N ALA A 10 2.28 -4.85 7.98
CA ALA A 10 1.38 -5.29 9.04
C ALA A 10 1.80 -6.65 9.61
N ALA A 11 2.17 -7.61 8.75
CA ALA A 11 2.66 -8.92 9.16
C ALA A 11 3.95 -8.82 9.99
N LEU A 12 4.92 -7.98 9.57
CA LEU A 12 6.14 -7.76 10.32
C LEU A 12 5.89 -7.10 11.68
N ALA A 13 4.96 -6.14 11.76
CA ALA A 13 4.57 -5.52 13.02
C ALA A 13 3.94 -6.54 13.97
N LEU A 14 3.06 -7.41 13.45
CA LEU A 14 2.41 -8.46 14.22
C LEU A 14 3.42 -9.47 14.77
N ALA A 15 4.29 -10.02 13.91
CA ALA A 15 5.30 -11.00 14.33
C ALA A 15 6.24 -10.45 15.41
N ARG A 16 6.60 -9.16 15.33
CA ARG A 16 7.37 -8.47 16.37
C ARG A 16 6.60 -8.33 17.68
N ALA A 17 5.32 -7.98 17.61
CA ALA A 17 4.47 -7.85 18.79
C ALA A 17 4.25 -9.18 19.51
N GLU A 18 4.20 -10.29 18.77
CA GLU A 18 4.06 -11.64 19.30
C GLU A 18 5.38 -12.24 19.81
N GLY A 19 6.51 -11.59 19.53
CA GLY A 19 7.84 -12.12 19.84
C GLY A 19 8.22 -13.35 19.01
N ASP A 20 7.57 -13.55 17.87
CA ASP A 20 7.88 -14.62 16.93
C ASP A 20 9.14 -14.26 16.13
N ALA A 21 10.28 -14.77 16.60
CA ALA A 21 11.57 -14.52 15.95
C ALA A 21 11.63 -15.08 14.52
N TYR A 22 11.01 -16.24 14.28
CA TYR A 22 10.98 -16.85 12.96
C TYR A 22 10.04 -16.09 12.04
N GLY A 23 8.81 -15.81 12.50
CA GLY A 23 7.84 -15.00 11.76
C GLY A 23 8.37 -13.59 11.45
N THR A 24 9.15 -12.99 12.36
CA THR A 24 9.81 -11.70 12.12
C THR A 24 10.80 -11.78 10.97
N ALA A 25 11.62 -12.84 10.92
CA ALA A 25 12.58 -13.02 9.82
C ALA A 25 11.87 -13.21 8.48
N VAL A 26 10.86 -14.09 8.44
CA VAL A 26 10.06 -14.35 7.23
C VAL A 26 9.34 -13.09 6.76
N ALA A 27 8.66 -12.38 7.65
CA ALA A 27 7.92 -11.16 7.30
C ALA A 27 8.84 -10.00 6.86
N ALA A 28 10.07 -9.95 7.38
CA ALA A 28 11.07 -8.99 6.94
C ALA A 28 11.52 -9.26 5.50
N ASP A 29 11.82 -10.52 5.16
CA ASP A 29 12.21 -10.91 3.80
C ASP A 29 11.06 -10.65 2.80
N GLU A 30 9.82 -10.95 3.19
CA GLU A 30 8.63 -10.67 2.36
C GLU A 30 8.40 -9.16 2.15
N LEU A 31 8.66 -8.33 3.16
CA LEU A 31 8.60 -6.88 3.01
C LEU A 31 9.67 -6.39 2.03
N ASP A 32 10.90 -6.89 2.13
CA ASP A 32 11.98 -6.55 1.21
C ASP A 32 11.66 -6.95 -0.24
N ASP A 33 11.08 -8.13 -0.44
CA ASP A 33 10.66 -8.60 -1.76
C ASP A 33 9.48 -7.79 -2.32
N ALA A 34 8.52 -7.41 -1.48
CA ALA A 34 7.41 -6.54 -1.88
C ALA A 34 7.92 -5.15 -2.29
N LEU A 35 8.85 -4.56 -1.54
CA LEU A 35 9.46 -3.27 -1.85
C LEU A 35 10.30 -3.34 -3.13
N ARG A 36 11.12 -4.39 -3.29
CA ARG A 36 11.91 -4.63 -4.50
C ARG A 36 11.02 -4.75 -5.73
N THR A 37 9.92 -5.49 -5.61
CA THR A 37 8.94 -5.63 -6.68
C THR A 37 8.29 -4.29 -7.02
N ALA A 38 7.82 -3.53 -6.03
CA ALA A 38 7.23 -2.21 -6.26
C ALA A 38 8.18 -1.27 -7.03
N ARG A 39 9.45 -1.20 -6.61
CA ARG A 39 10.49 -0.41 -7.28
C ARG A 39 10.74 -0.83 -8.72
N ARG A 40 10.78 -2.14 -9.00
CA ARG A 40 10.95 -2.67 -10.37
C ARG A 40 9.82 -2.25 -11.32
N HIS A 41 8.64 -1.97 -10.78
CA HIS A 41 7.48 -1.53 -11.54
C HIS A 41 7.23 -0.01 -11.46
N GLY A 42 8.17 0.77 -10.89
CA GLY A 42 8.04 2.22 -10.76
C GLY A 42 6.93 2.66 -9.79
N VAL A 43 6.46 1.75 -8.93
CA VAL A 43 5.46 2.08 -7.91
C VAL A 43 6.18 2.57 -6.66
N GLU A 44 6.00 3.85 -6.34
CA GLU A 44 6.36 4.38 -5.03
C GLU A 44 5.30 3.92 -4.00
N PRO A 45 5.65 3.06 -3.03
CA PRO A 45 4.68 2.49 -2.09
C PRO A 45 4.12 3.50 -1.09
N ASP A 46 4.86 4.56 -0.80
CA ASP A 46 4.50 5.59 0.18
C ASP A 46 4.02 6.91 -0.44
N ALA A 47 3.93 6.95 -1.78
CA ALA A 47 3.34 8.09 -2.45
C ALA A 47 1.84 8.19 -2.08
N PRO A 48 1.31 9.41 -1.94
CA PRO A 48 -0.12 9.60 -1.75
C PRO A 48 -0.89 8.87 -2.87
N GLU A 49 -2.06 8.31 -2.53
CA GLU A 49 -3.02 7.93 -3.57
C GLU A 49 -3.32 9.21 -4.36
N PRO A 50 -3.32 9.18 -5.70
CA PRO A 50 -3.71 10.36 -6.46
C PRO A 50 -5.09 10.79 -5.99
N ASP A 51 -5.26 12.08 -5.72
CA ASP A 51 -6.59 12.65 -5.48
C ASP A 51 -7.47 12.19 -6.64
N ALA A 52 -8.60 11.56 -6.31
CA ALA A 52 -9.56 11.18 -7.33
C ALA A 52 -9.88 12.43 -8.14
N PRO A 53 -9.95 12.35 -9.49
CA PRO A 53 -10.31 13.51 -10.29
C PRO A 53 -11.63 14.05 -9.75
N GLU A 54 -11.60 15.28 -9.24
CA GLU A 54 -12.82 16.02 -8.90
C GLU A 54 -13.68 15.98 -10.16
N ASP A 55 -14.84 15.32 -10.08
CA ASP A 55 -15.84 15.36 -11.14
C ASP A 55 -16.32 16.82 -11.25
N PRO A 56 -15.94 17.57 -12.30
CA PRO A 56 -16.40 18.95 -12.44
C PRO A 56 -17.79 19.00 -13.11
N GLY A 57 -18.45 17.86 -13.33
CA GLY A 57 -19.63 17.72 -14.17
C GLY A 57 -20.98 17.74 -13.45
N GLY A 58 -21.14 18.60 -12.45
CA GLY A 58 -22.47 18.94 -11.91
C GLY A 58 -23.16 20.00 -12.76
N GLU A 59 -23.50 19.70 -14.02
CA GLU A 59 -24.37 20.59 -14.82
C GLU A 59 -25.83 20.37 -14.40
N GLU A 60 -26.37 21.30 -13.61
CA GLU A 60 -27.81 21.40 -13.33
C GLU A 60 -28.59 21.60 -14.64
N PRO A 61 -29.59 20.76 -14.98
CA PRO A 61 -30.54 21.14 -16.02
C PRO A 61 -31.45 22.25 -15.50
N ALA A 62 -31.42 23.40 -16.19
CA ALA A 62 -32.21 24.59 -15.93
C ALA A 62 -33.74 24.32 -15.86
N PRO A 63 -34.50 25.10 -15.07
CA PRO A 63 -35.95 24.93 -14.98
C PRO A 63 -36.64 25.35 -16.28
N SER A 64 -37.65 24.57 -16.69
CA SER A 64 -38.67 24.97 -17.69
C SER A 64 -40.02 25.14 -17.01
#